data_AF-A0A7V3I3R6-F1
#
_entry.id   AF-A0A7V3I3R6-F1
#
_cell.length_a   1.000
_cell.length_b   1.000
_cell.length_c   1.000
_cell.angle_alpha   90.00
_cell.angle_beta   90.00
_cell.angle_gamma   90.00
#
_symmetry.space_group_name_H-M   'P 1'
#
loop_
_entity.id
_entity.type
_entity.pdbx_description
1 polymer ?
#
loop_
_entity_poly.entity_id
_entity_poly.type
_entity_poly.pdbx_seq_one_letter_code
_entity_poly.pdbx_strand_id
1 'polypeptide(L)'
;MVRKSPKSHLVGSLIAYCALWVLVPRARFIPAALSDLDSAIKHAHQPWATFLTILGIVVLSAATAVFVAVQMWIVYSFSGLRLGFKQSLLWLVGCLAGAGGIVWLMLWRIDIVGKLHRLPTAAEIVFIVNLMRGTLPSMALFVLIMLAAASLGCMVSLRIKDRNLLLPVVMFAAAIDFWTVTVGPVSHVLAKHPEIVQAVSAPIPKAGAGAFVPATMMGPGDALFMAVVFAAVFKFGLNGRRNFWFVFAFVTAAMLAVQMGILPQFPGLVALAAAVVLANWGQFRLTRQENISTAIVGLALVASLPLVWRLLGPHGH
;
A
#
# COMPACT_ATOMS: atom_id res chain seq x y z
N MET A 1 -31.80 -1.90 6.93
CA MET A 1 -30.44 -2.18 6.42
C MET A 1 -29.70 -3.08 7.40
N VAL A 2 -29.46 -4.34 7.07
CA VAL A 2 -28.72 -5.27 7.94
C VAL A 2 -27.26 -4.81 8.04
N ARG A 3 -26.80 -4.40 9.23
CA ARG A 3 -25.38 -4.09 9.47
C ARG A 3 -24.60 -5.39 9.39
N LYS A 4 -23.97 -5.64 8.23
CA LYS A 4 -23.01 -6.73 8.06
C LYS A 4 -21.89 -6.62 9.09
N SER A 5 -21.48 -7.75 9.66
CA SER A 5 -20.44 -7.78 10.69
C SER A 5 -19.06 -7.44 10.08
N PRO A 6 -18.15 -6.78 10.82
CA PRO A 6 -16.80 -6.48 10.33
C PRO A 6 -16.04 -7.72 9.83
N LYS A 7 -16.32 -8.90 10.42
CA LYS A 7 -15.77 -10.19 9.97
C LYS A 7 -16.18 -10.53 8.53
N SER A 8 -17.46 -10.33 8.20
CA SER A 8 -17.95 -10.59 6.83
C SER A 8 -17.33 -9.64 5.80
N HIS A 9 -17.04 -8.39 6.19
CA HIS A 9 -16.34 -7.44 5.32
C HIS A 9 -14.89 -7.85 5.09
N LEU A 10 -14.20 -8.31 6.13
CA LEU A 10 -12.82 -8.79 6.01
C LEU A 10 -12.75 -10.01 5.08
N VAL A 11 -13.61 -11.01 5.29
CA VAL A 11 -13.67 -12.20 4.42
C VAL A 11 -13.97 -11.80 2.97
N GLY A 12 -14.97 -10.96 2.74
CA GLY A 12 -15.31 -10.47 1.40
C GLY A 12 -14.15 -9.74 0.72
N SER A 13 -13.37 -8.98 1.48
CA SER A 13 -12.21 -8.25 0.95
C SER A 13 -11.00 -9.12 0.64
N LEU A 14 -10.77 -10.17 1.44
CA LEU A 14 -9.76 -11.17 1.15
C LEU A 14 -10.12 -11.96 -0.12
N ILE A 15 -11.40 -12.33 -0.28
CA ILE A 15 -11.90 -12.97 -1.51
C ILE A 15 -11.71 -12.04 -2.71
N ALA A 16 -12.07 -10.75 -2.58
CA ALA A 16 -11.89 -9.77 -3.65
C ALA A 16 -10.41 -9.58 -4.02
N TYR A 17 -9.52 -9.57 -3.02
CA TYR A 17 -8.07 -9.47 -3.25
C TYR A 17 -7.53 -10.70 -3.97
N CYS A 18 -7.94 -11.90 -3.55
CA CYS A 18 -7.60 -13.14 -4.23
C CYS A 18 -8.13 -13.15 -5.68
N ALA A 19 -9.37 -12.70 -5.89
CA ALA A 19 -9.95 -12.59 -7.23
C ALA A 19 -9.16 -11.62 -8.11
N LEU A 20 -8.78 -10.44 -7.58
CA LEU A 20 -7.93 -9.49 -8.31
C LEU A 20 -6.59 -10.10 -8.68
N TRP A 21 -5.92 -10.78 -7.75
CA TRP A 21 -4.65 -11.45 -8.02
C TRP A 21 -4.74 -12.60 -9.03
N VAL A 22 -5.89 -13.24 -9.16
CA VAL A 22 -6.12 -14.27 -10.20
C VAL A 22 -6.46 -13.63 -11.56
N LEU A 23 -7.23 -12.54 -11.55
CA LEU A 23 -7.72 -11.87 -12.76
C LEU A 23 -6.65 -10.99 -13.42
N VAL A 24 -5.88 -10.23 -12.63
CA VAL A 24 -4.94 -9.23 -13.13
C VAL A 24 -3.77 -9.84 -13.93
N PRO A 25 -3.06 -10.89 -13.48
CA PRO A 25 -2.01 -11.54 -14.28
C PRO A 25 -2.56 -12.25 -15.52
N ARG A 26 -3.86 -12.61 -15.50
CA ARG A 26 -4.57 -13.20 -16.65
C ARG A 26 -5.08 -12.13 -17.61
N ALA A 27 -5.01 -10.86 -17.26
CA ALA A 27 -5.33 -9.74 -18.13
C ALA A 27 -4.24 -9.49 -19.18
N ARG A 28 -3.81 -10.55 -19.88
CA ARG A 28 -2.91 -10.50 -21.04
C ARG A 28 -3.49 -9.69 -22.20
N PHE A 29 -4.79 -9.39 -22.15
CA PHE A 29 -5.43 -8.46 -23.07
C PHE A 29 -5.00 -7.01 -22.84
N ILE A 30 -4.52 -6.62 -21.65
CA ILE A 30 -4.14 -5.22 -21.38
C ILE A 30 -2.91 -4.81 -22.22
N PRO A 31 -1.81 -5.59 -22.28
CA PRO A 31 -0.68 -5.28 -23.15
C PRO A 31 -1.08 -5.21 -24.64
N ALA A 32 -1.89 -6.16 -25.11
CA ALA A 32 -2.38 -6.18 -26.49
C ALA A 32 -3.28 -4.96 -26.77
N ALA A 33 -4.22 -4.66 -25.88
CA ALA A 33 -5.08 -3.49 -25.99
C ALA A 33 -4.29 -2.18 -25.92
N LEU A 34 -3.19 -2.13 -25.17
CA LEU A 34 -2.32 -0.96 -25.10
C LEU A 34 -1.44 -0.80 -26.33
N SER A 35 -0.93 -1.89 -26.91
CA SER A 35 -0.24 -1.83 -28.21
C SER A 35 -1.18 -1.43 -29.33
N ASP A 36 -2.42 -1.95 -29.31
CA ASP A 36 -3.45 -1.59 -30.27
C ASP A 36 -3.85 -0.12 -30.10
N LEU A 37 -4.01 0.35 -28.85
CA LEU A 37 -4.28 1.75 -28.53
C LEU A 37 -3.15 2.68 -28.97
N ASP A 38 -1.87 2.32 -28.73
CA ASP A 38 -0.72 3.10 -29.19
C ASP A 38 -0.67 3.18 -30.71
N SER A 39 -0.96 2.07 -31.41
CA SER A 39 -1.06 2.06 -32.86
C SER A 39 -2.22 2.95 -33.34
N ALA A 40 -3.38 2.92 -32.68
CA ALA A 40 -4.53 3.74 -33.01
C ALA A 40 -4.26 5.23 -32.77
N ILE A 41 -3.56 5.59 -31.68
CA ILE A 41 -3.16 6.96 -31.37
C ILE A 41 -2.24 7.52 -32.47
N LYS A 42 -1.27 6.73 -32.95
CA LYS A 42 -0.34 7.16 -34.01
C LYS A 42 -1.03 7.44 -35.35
N HIS A 43 -2.15 6.77 -35.64
CA HIS A 43 -2.89 6.92 -36.90
C HIS A 43 -4.11 7.85 -36.78
N ALA A 44 -4.48 8.27 -35.56
CA ALA A 44 -5.65 9.10 -35.32
C ALA A 44 -5.38 10.59 -35.59
N HIS A 45 -6.36 11.28 -36.16
CA HIS A 45 -6.36 12.75 -36.20
C HIS A 45 -6.27 13.34 -34.78
N GLN A 46 -5.59 14.48 -34.61
CA GLN A 46 -5.29 15.08 -33.30
C GLN A 46 -6.41 15.04 -32.24
N PRO A 47 -7.68 15.39 -32.50
CA PRO A 47 -8.72 15.33 -31.47
C PRO A 47 -8.98 13.89 -30.98
N TRP A 48 -8.95 12.89 -31.87
CA TRP A 48 -9.12 11.49 -31.52
C TRP A 48 -7.92 10.92 -30.75
N ALA A 49 -6.70 11.34 -31.09
CA ALA A 49 -5.49 10.94 -30.37
C ALA A 49 -5.53 11.40 -28.90
N THR A 50 -5.99 12.63 -28.62
CA THR A 50 -6.15 13.12 -27.24
C THR A 50 -7.22 12.35 -26.47
N PHE A 51 -8.37 12.08 -27.08
CA PHE A 51 -9.44 11.30 -26.46
C PHE A 51 -8.98 9.88 -26.10
N LEU A 52 -8.34 9.17 -27.05
CA LEU A 52 -7.82 7.82 -26.83
C LEU A 52 -6.74 7.77 -25.74
N THR A 53 -5.90 8.80 -25.67
CA THR A 53 -4.89 8.93 -24.62
C THR A 53 -5.53 9.10 -23.24
N ILE A 54 -6.53 9.99 -23.11
CA ILE A 54 -7.28 10.18 -21.86
C ILE A 54 -7.98 8.89 -21.46
N LEU A 55 -8.64 8.20 -22.40
CA LEU A 55 -9.30 6.92 -22.15
C LEU A 55 -8.31 5.86 -21.65
N GLY A 56 -7.15 5.74 -22.29
CA GLY A 56 -6.07 4.86 -21.85
C GLY A 56 -5.66 5.16 -20.40
N ILE A 57 -5.39 6.43 -20.07
CA ILE A 57 -5.04 6.86 -18.71
C ILE A 57 -6.14 6.47 -17.71
N VAL A 58 -7.42 6.70 -18.03
CA VAL A 58 -8.55 6.38 -17.14
C VAL A 58 -8.65 4.88 -16.87
N VAL A 59 -8.56 4.05 -17.91
CA VAL A 59 -8.63 2.58 -17.77
C VAL A 59 -7.48 2.05 -16.92
N LEU A 60 -6.27 2.56 -17.14
CA LEU A 60 -5.08 2.17 -16.40
C LEU A 60 -5.15 2.62 -14.93
N SER A 61 -5.66 3.84 -14.70
CA SER A 61 -5.87 4.40 -13.36
C SER A 61 -6.95 3.65 -12.58
N ALA A 62 -7.97 3.12 -13.26
CA ALA A 62 -9.06 2.37 -12.63
C ALA A 62 -8.55 1.06 -11.99
N ALA A 63 -7.66 0.34 -12.65
CA ALA A 63 -7.06 -0.88 -12.09
C ALA A 63 -6.27 -0.59 -10.80
N THR A 64 -5.44 0.46 -10.83
CA THR A 64 -4.71 0.94 -9.65
C THR A 64 -5.68 1.32 -8.52
N ALA A 65 -6.71 2.13 -8.83
CA ALA A 65 -7.70 2.55 -7.85
C ALA A 65 -8.46 1.37 -7.23
N VAL A 66 -8.85 0.37 -8.01
CA VAL A 66 -9.52 -0.84 -7.52
C VAL A 66 -8.60 -1.63 -6.59
N PHE A 67 -7.33 -1.78 -6.95
CA PHE A 67 -6.36 -2.50 -6.12
C PHE A 67 -6.13 -1.79 -4.78
N VAL A 68 -5.90 -0.47 -4.81
CA VAL A 68 -5.78 0.38 -3.61
C VAL A 68 -7.04 0.29 -2.76
N ALA A 69 -8.23 0.36 -3.38
CA ALA A 69 -9.50 0.25 -2.67
C ALA A 69 -9.62 -1.07 -1.90
N VAL A 70 -9.27 -2.20 -2.53
CA VAL A 70 -9.36 -3.52 -1.88
C VAL A 70 -8.34 -3.66 -0.76
N GLN A 71 -7.09 -3.25 -0.96
CA GLN A 71 -6.06 -3.27 0.09
C GLN A 71 -6.46 -2.41 1.29
N MET A 72 -6.90 -1.18 1.04
CA MET A 72 -7.42 -0.30 2.08
C MET A 72 -8.64 -0.90 2.78
N TRP A 73 -9.53 -1.57 2.05
CA TRP A 73 -10.72 -2.18 2.62
C TRP A 73 -10.38 -3.36 3.54
N ILE A 74 -9.33 -4.15 3.23
CA ILE A 74 -8.80 -5.19 4.13
C ILE A 74 -8.37 -4.54 5.45
N VAL A 75 -7.51 -3.51 5.37
CA VAL A 75 -6.98 -2.83 6.55
C VAL A 75 -8.09 -2.16 7.37
N TYR A 76 -9.03 -1.50 6.70
CA TYR A 76 -10.20 -0.89 7.32
C TYR A 76 -11.09 -1.92 8.02
N SER A 77 -11.41 -3.03 7.36
CA SER A 77 -12.24 -4.10 7.92
C SER A 77 -11.57 -4.78 9.11
N PHE A 78 -10.27 -5.03 9.01
CA PHE A 78 -9.46 -5.60 10.09
C PHE A 78 -9.41 -4.68 11.31
N SER A 79 -9.18 -3.38 11.10
CA SER A 79 -9.18 -2.37 12.17
C SER A 79 -10.55 -2.25 12.84
N GLY A 80 -11.64 -2.51 12.10
CA GLY A 80 -13.01 -2.53 12.60
C GLY A 80 -13.34 -3.70 13.54
N LEU A 81 -12.46 -4.71 13.65
CA LEU A 81 -12.64 -5.84 14.57
C LEU A 81 -12.48 -5.45 16.05
N ARG A 82 -11.90 -4.28 16.36
CA ARG A 82 -11.66 -3.79 17.72
C ARG A 82 -10.91 -4.80 18.60
N LEU A 83 -9.87 -5.39 18.04
CA LEU A 83 -9.06 -6.41 18.72
C LEU A 83 -8.37 -5.84 19.96
N GLY A 84 -8.36 -6.62 21.05
CA GLY A 84 -7.54 -6.31 22.22
C GLY A 84 -6.05 -6.52 21.95
N PHE A 85 -5.18 -6.12 22.90
CA PHE A 85 -3.73 -6.28 22.77
C PHE A 85 -3.31 -7.74 22.56
N LYS A 86 -3.82 -8.67 23.39
CA LYS A 86 -3.52 -10.11 23.29
C LYS A 86 -3.96 -10.71 21.96
N GLN A 87 -5.15 -10.32 21.48
CA GLN A 87 -5.68 -10.80 20.20
C GLN A 87 -4.84 -10.26 19.03
N SER A 88 -4.49 -8.97 19.07
CA SER A 88 -3.65 -8.36 18.03
C SER A 88 -2.25 -8.99 18.01
N LEU A 89 -1.67 -9.27 19.17
CA LEU A 89 -0.40 -9.99 19.28
C LEU A 89 -0.49 -11.42 18.71
N LEU A 90 -1.57 -12.14 19.00
CA LEU A 90 -1.79 -13.48 18.43
C LEU A 90 -1.88 -13.43 16.90
N TRP A 91 -2.60 -12.45 16.34
CA TRP A 91 -2.65 -12.23 14.90
C TRP A 91 -1.29 -11.86 14.32
N LEU A 92 -0.53 -10.99 14.98
CA LEU A 92 0.83 -10.63 14.57
C LEU A 92 1.73 -11.87 14.48
N VAL A 93 1.82 -12.64 15.56
CA VAL A 93 2.65 -13.85 15.62
C VAL A 93 2.18 -14.88 14.61
N GLY A 94 0.87 -15.11 14.50
CA GLY A 94 0.29 -16.06 13.53
C GLY A 94 0.58 -15.67 12.08
N CYS A 95 0.45 -14.38 11.73
CA CYS A 95 0.74 -13.90 10.39
C CYS A 95 2.24 -13.95 10.07
N LEU A 96 3.12 -13.58 11.01
CA LEU A 96 4.57 -13.66 10.82
C LEU A 96 5.05 -15.11 10.72
N ALA A 97 4.54 -16.01 11.55
CA ALA A 97 4.82 -17.45 11.47
C ALA A 97 4.33 -18.04 10.13
N GLY A 98 3.14 -17.64 9.68
CA GLY A 98 2.61 -18.02 8.37
C GLY A 98 3.49 -17.52 7.22
N ALA A 99 3.89 -16.24 7.25
CA ALA A 99 4.78 -15.65 6.25
C ALA A 99 6.15 -16.35 6.23
N GLY A 100 6.75 -16.56 7.41
CA GLY A 100 7.99 -17.31 7.56
C GLY A 100 7.88 -18.76 7.08
N GLY A 101 6.74 -19.42 7.33
CA GLY A 101 6.45 -20.77 6.84
C GLY A 101 6.35 -20.84 5.32
N ILE A 102 5.73 -19.84 4.67
CA ILE A 102 5.69 -19.73 3.21
C ILE A 102 7.11 -19.55 2.66
N VAL A 103 7.89 -18.58 3.19
CA VAL A 103 9.26 -18.33 2.74
C VAL A 103 10.14 -19.56 2.95
N TRP A 104 10.05 -20.20 4.12
CA TRP A 104 10.79 -21.43 4.42
C TRP A 104 10.43 -22.55 3.43
N LEU A 105 9.14 -22.75 3.12
CA LEU A 105 8.69 -23.73 2.14
C LEU A 105 9.20 -23.40 0.73
N MET A 106 9.25 -22.12 0.35
CA MET A 106 9.82 -21.68 -0.93
C MET A 106 11.32 -22.01 -1.02
N LEU A 107 12.09 -21.69 0.02
CA LEU A 107 13.53 -21.97 0.09
C LEU A 107 13.81 -23.48 0.09
N TRP A 108 13.06 -24.24 0.89
CA TRP A 108 13.21 -25.68 0.99
C TRP A 108 12.93 -26.38 -0.34
N ARG A 109 11.91 -25.94 -1.08
CA ARG A 109 11.59 -26.50 -2.40
C ARG A 109 12.68 -26.20 -3.45
N ILE A 110 13.28 -25.01 -3.42
CA ILE A 110 14.38 -24.67 -4.34
C ILE A 110 15.62 -25.52 -4.04
N ASP A 111 15.97 -25.67 -2.76
CA ASP A 111 17.14 -26.43 -2.32
C ASP A 111 17.02 -27.94 -2.63
N ILE A 112 15.83 -28.53 -2.47
CA ILE A 112 15.56 -29.94 -2.85
C ILE A 112 15.84 -30.17 -4.34
N VAL A 113 15.37 -29.27 -5.21
CA VAL A 113 15.53 -29.41 -6.66
C VAL A 113 17.01 -29.30 -7.04
N GLY A 114 17.76 -28.40 -6.40
CA GLY A 114 19.21 -28.30 -6.60
C GLY A 114 19.98 -29.54 -6.14
N LYS A 115 19.58 -30.15 -5.02
CA LYS A 115 20.29 -31.30 -4.44
C LYS A 115 20.03 -32.61 -5.17
N LEU A 116 18.83 -32.85 -5.69
CA LEU A 116 18.50 -34.17 -6.24
C LEU A 116 19.08 -34.51 -7.62
N HIS A 117 19.76 -33.59 -8.32
CA HIS A 117 20.33 -33.82 -9.66
C HIS A 117 19.37 -34.52 -10.65
N ARG A 118 18.06 -34.39 -10.41
CA ARG A 118 16.99 -34.99 -11.22
C ARG A 118 16.27 -33.91 -11.99
N LEU A 119 15.70 -34.29 -13.13
CA LEU A 119 14.79 -33.40 -13.84
C LEU A 119 13.57 -33.11 -12.96
N PRO A 120 13.17 -31.83 -12.80
CA PRO A 120 12.04 -31.46 -11.98
C PRO A 120 10.75 -32.06 -12.57
N THR A 121 9.90 -32.59 -11.70
CA THR A 121 8.58 -33.10 -12.08
C THR A 121 7.68 -31.96 -12.59
N ALA A 122 6.66 -32.27 -13.41
CA ALA A 122 5.75 -31.25 -13.94
C ALA A 122 5.09 -30.40 -12.83
N ALA A 123 4.78 -30.98 -11.67
CA ALA A 123 4.27 -30.25 -10.51
C ALA A 123 5.30 -29.29 -9.91
N GLU A 124 6.57 -29.68 -9.82
CA GLU A 124 7.67 -28.82 -9.38
C GLU A 124 7.91 -27.69 -10.39
N ILE A 125 7.85 -27.97 -11.70
CA ILE A 125 7.96 -26.95 -12.74
C ILE A 125 6.80 -25.95 -12.62
N VAL A 126 5.56 -26.41 -12.47
CA VAL A 126 4.40 -25.51 -12.30
C VAL A 126 4.53 -24.70 -11.01
N PHE A 127 5.01 -25.29 -9.92
CA PHE A 127 5.26 -24.58 -8.67
C PHE A 127 6.35 -23.52 -8.83
N ILE A 128 7.52 -23.87 -9.39
CA ILE A 128 8.63 -22.95 -9.65
C ILE A 128 8.19 -21.85 -10.62
N VAL A 129 7.42 -22.17 -11.65
CA VAL A 129 6.88 -21.18 -12.59
C VAL A 129 5.88 -20.26 -11.90
N ASN A 130 5.00 -20.76 -11.03
CA ASN A 130 4.09 -19.91 -10.24
C ASN A 130 4.82 -19.08 -9.18
N LEU A 131 5.93 -19.60 -8.65
CA LEU A 131 6.84 -18.91 -7.74
C LEU A 131 7.54 -17.75 -8.47
N MET A 132 8.11 -18.03 -9.65
CA MET A 132 8.79 -17.07 -10.52
C MET A 132 7.83 -16.05 -11.13
N ARG A 133 6.61 -16.46 -11.48
CA ARG A 133 5.53 -15.56 -11.93
C ARG A 133 4.87 -14.82 -10.78
N GLY A 134 5.23 -15.13 -9.54
CA GLY A 134 4.78 -14.44 -8.34
C GLY A 134 3.27 -14.35 -8.23
N THR A 135 2.50 -15.41 -8.45
CA THR A 135 1.03 -15.32 -8.43
C THR A 135 0.38 -15.76 -7.12
N LEU A 136 0.70 -16.94 -6.60
CA LEU A 136 0.00 -17.53 -5.44
C LEU A 136 0.77 -17.38 -4.11
N PRO A 137 2.05 -17.81 -4.02
CA PRO A 137 2.81 -17.71 -2.76
C PRO A 137 3.04 -16.26 -2.34
N SER A 138 3.35 -15.39 -3.32
CA SER A 138 3.52 -13.95 -3.15
C SER A 138 2.25 -13.26 -2.66
N MET A 139 1.09 -13.57 -3.25
CA MET A 139 -0.20 -13.01 -2.82
C MET A 139 -0.47 -13.34 -1.36
N ALA A 140 -0.33 -14.63 -0.99
CA ALA A 140 -0.51 -15.07 0.38
C ALA A 140 0.48 -14.39 1.33
N LEU A 141 1.75 -14.27 0.93
CA LEU A 141 2.78 -13.56 1.68
C LEU A 141 2.40 -12.09 1.91
N PHE A 142 1.95 -11.37 0.88
CA PHE A 142 1.54 -9.97 1.00
C PHE A 142 0.33 -9.79 1.92
N VAL A 143 -0.67 -10.66 1.82
CA VAL A 143 -1.83 -10.63 2.73
C VAL A 143 -1.37 -10.85 4.18
N LEU A 144 -0.51 -11.83 4.43
CA LEU A 144 -0.01 -12.12 5.77
C LEU A 144 0.81 -10.95 6.33
N ILE A 145 1.71 -10.37 5.54
CA ILE A 145 2.50 -9.21 5.94
C ILE A 145 1.59 -8.00 6.19
N MET A 146 0.58 -7.76 5.35
CA MET A 146 -0.38 -6.67 5.52
C MET A 146 -1.22 -6.85 6.79
N LEU A 147 -1.68 -8.07 7.08
CA LEU A 147 -2.41 -8.38 8.32
C LEU A 147 -1.51 -8.29 9.56
N ALA A 148 -0.23 -8.66 9.45
CA ALA A 148 0.77 -8.47 10.50
C ALA A 148 1.02 -6.97 10.77
N ALA A 149 1.20 -6.18 9.71
CA ALA A 149 1.33 -4.73 9.81
C ALA A 149 0.07 -4.10 10.43
N ALA A 150 -1.12 -4.56 9.99
CA ALA A 150 -2.38 -4.06 10.52
C ALA A 150 -2.60 -4.43 11.99
N SER A 151 -2.21 -5.63 12.42
CA SER A 151 -2.29 -6.05 13.83
C SER A 151 -1.34 -5.25 14.71
N LEU A 152 -0.11 -4.97 14.24
CA LEU A 152 0.82 -4.08 14.92
C LEU A 152 0.26 -2.66 15.01
N GLY A 153 -0.32 -2.13 13.92
CA GLY A 153 -0.96 -0.81 13.91
C GLY A 153 -2.14 -0.72 14.90
N CYS A 154 -2.95 -1.78 14.99
CA CYS A 154 -4.00 -1.89 16.01
C CYS A 154 -3.43 -1.87 17.43
N MET A 155 -2.31 -2.56 17.71
CA MET A 155 -1.65 -2.52 19.02
C MET A 155 -1.15 -1.11 19.37
N VAL A 156 -0.58 -0.40 18.41
CA VAL A 156 -0.11 0.98 18.59
C VAL A 156 -1.27 1.92 18.87
N SER A 157 -2.41 1.76 18.17
CA SER A 157 -3.59 2.62 18.39
C SER A 157 -4.20 2.47 19.80
N LEU A 158 -4.00 1.32 20.46
CA LEU A 158 -4.39 1.14 21.86
C LEU A 158 -3.65 2.12 22.79
N ARG A 159 -2.45 2.56 22.44
CA ARG A 159 -1.65 3.52 23.22
C ARG A 159 -2.08 4.97 23.04
N ILE A 160 -2.81 5.29 21.97
CA ILE A 160 -3.33 6.64 21.72
C ILE A 160 -4.52 6.86 22.67
N LYS A 161 -4.35 7.69 23.70
CA LYS A 161 -5.37 7.88 24.75
C LYS A 161 -6.46 8.88 24.37
N ASP A 162 -6.13 9.85 23.52
CA ASP A 162 -7.02 10.95 23.14
C ASP A 162 -7.12 11.10 21.62
N ARG A 163 -8.29 11.53 21.12
CA ARG A 163 -8.52 11.83 19.70
C ARG A 163 -7.62 12.95 19.20
N ASN A 164 -7.27 13.91 20.06
CA ASN A 164 -6.42 15.05 19.69
C ASN A 164 -4.98 14.59 19.42
N LEU A 165 -4.54 13.48 20.02
CA LEU A 165 -3.22 12.88 19.77
C LEU A 165 -3.13 12.21 18.39
N LEU A 166 -4.25 12.00 17.69
CA LEU A 166 -4.23 11.44 16.35
C LEU A 166 -3.45 12.36 15.39
N LEU A 167 -3.61 13.67 15.55
CA LEU A 167 -3.03 14.68 14.67
C LEU A 167 -1.47 14.69 14.72
N PRO A 168 -0.81 14.81 15.88
CA PRO A 168 0.64 14.70 15.95
C PRO A 168 1.15 13.31 15.54
N VAL A 169 0.40 12.23 15.83
CA VAL A 169 0.79 10.87 15.41
C VAL A 169 0.81 10.73 13.89
N VAL A 170 -0.21 11.22 13.16
CA VAL A 170 -0.21 11.14 11.69
C VAL A 170 0.82 12.06 11.05
N MET A 171 1.09 13.23 11.64
CA MET A 171 2.15 14.11 11.15
C MET A 171 3.53 13.49 11.35
N PHE A 172 3.77 12.88 12.51
CA PHE A 172 5.02 12.18 12.78
C PHE A 172 5.20 10.94 11.90
N ALA A 173 4.13 10.20 11.61
CA ALA A 173 4.13 9.11 10.64
C ALA A 173 4.56 9.58 9.25
N ALA A 174 3.96 10.67 8.76
CA ALA A 174 4.32 11.28 7.49
C ALA A 174 5.79 11.75 7.44
N ALA A 175 6.32 12.21 8.58
CA ALA A 175 7.72 12.60 8.71
C ALA A 175 8.68 11.43 8.57
N ILE A 176 8.40 10.34 9.30
CA ILE A 176 9.20 9.12 9.23
C ILE A 176 9.14 8.55 7.82
N ASP A 177 7.97 8.53 7.20
CA ASP A 177 7.79 8.07 5.82
C ASP A 177 8.69 8.84 4.86
N PHE A 178 8.54 10.16 4.88
CA PHE A 178 9.31 11.06 4.03
C PHE A 178 10.81 10.83 4.23
N TRP A 179 11.28 10.76 5.48
CA TRP A 179 12.68 10.51 5.79
C TRP A 179 13.16 9.13 5.33
N THR A 180 12.37 8.07 5.57
CA THR A 180 12.75 6.70 5.16
C THR A 180 12.82 6.52 3.66
N VAL A 181 11.91 7.16 2.92
CA VAL A 181 11.86 7.10 1.45
C VAL A 181 12.95 7.94 0.80
N THR A 182 13.25 9.13 1.34
CA THR A 182 14.21 10.05 0.72
C THR A 182 15.67 9.78 1.13
N VAL A 183 15.91 9.46 2.41
CA VAL A 183 17.27 9.47 3.01
C VAL A 183 17.60 8.15 3.70
N GLY A 184 16.59 7.44 4.17
CA GLY A 184 16.75 6.33 5.08
C GLY A 184 17.33 5.05 4.46
N PRO A 185 17.36 3.96 5.23
CA PRO A 185 17.86 2.67 4.78
C PRO A 185 17.20 2.17 3.49
N VAL A 186 15.93 2.53 3.25
CA VAL A 186 15.19 2.13 2.06
C VAL A 186 15.77 2.74 0.80
N SER A 187 16.17 4.03 0.82
CA SER A 187 16.82 4.67 -0.34
C SER A 187 18.20 4.07 -0.64
N HIS A 188 18.95 3.72 0.41
CA HIS A 188 20.25 3.05 0.28
C HIS A 188 20.12 1.62 -0.26
N VAL A 189 19.10 0.88 0.19
CA VAL A 189 18.81 -0.46 -0.35
C VAL A 189 18.24 -0.36 -1.76
N LEU A 190 17.41 0.63 -2.09
CA LEU A 190 16.96 0.89 -3.48
C LEU A 190 18.13 1.18 -4.42
N ALA A 191 19.14 1.93 -3.95
CA ALA A 191 20.31 2.26 -4.75
C ALA A 191 21.29 1.09 -4.93
N LYS A 192 21.43 0.22 -3.91
CA LYS A 192 22.41 -0.87 -3.92
C LYS A 192 21.86 -2.25 -4.29
N HIS A 193 20.61 -2.52 -3.93
CA HIS A 193 19.93 -3.82 -4.01
C HIS A 193 18.44 -3.66 -4.34
N PRO A 194 18.09 -3.12 -5.52
CA PRO A 194 16.69 -2.90 -5.92
C PRO A 194 15.85 -4.20 -5.91
N GLU A 195 16.48 -5.36 -6.07
CA GLU A 195 15.83 -6.67 -6.00
C GLU A 195 15.17 -6.97 -4.65
N ILE A 196 15.73 -6.49 -3.53
CA ILE A 196 15.20 -6.78 -2.19
C ILE A 196 13.90 -6.00 -1.95
N VAL A 197 13.86 -4.73 -2.38
CA VAL A 197 12.69 -3.86 -2.19
C VAL A 197 11.50 -4.35 -3.02
N GLN A 198 11.78 -4.86 -4.23
CA GLN A 198 10.77 -5.49 -5.08
C GLN A 198 10.22 -6.79 -4.47
N ALA A 199 11.02 -7.54 -3.71
CA ALA A 199 10.59 -8.79 -3.09
C ALA A 199 9.65 -8.60 -1.88
N VAL A 200 9.79 -7.48 -1.16
CA VAL A 200 9.09 -7.25 0.13
C VAL A 200 7.83 -6.41 -0.01
N SER A 201 7.64 -5.72 -1.14
CA SER A 201 6.56 -4.75 -1.31
C SER A 201 5.46 -5.27 -2.23
N ALA A 202 4.18 -4.99 -1.95
CA ALA A 202 3.07 -5.54 -2.73
C ALA A 202 3.06 -4.90 -4.13
N PRO A 203 3.17 -5.68 -5.21
CA PRO A 203 3.25 -5.11 -6.54
C PRO A 203 1.89 -4.53 -6.92
N ILE A 204 1.89 -3.29 -7.43
CA ILE A 204 0.74 -2.67 -8.11
C ILE A 204 1.00 -2.78 -9.61
N PRO A 205 0.05 -3.26 -10.41
CA PRO A 205 0.29 -3.49 -11.85
C PRO A 205 0.69 -2.19 -12.57
N LYS A 206 1.86 -2.16 -13.25
CA LYS A 206 2.10 -1.20 -14.33
C LYS A 206 1.27 -1.59 -15.53
N ALA A 207 0.25 -0.78 -15.75
CA ALA A 207 -0.20 -0.39 -17.06
C ALA A 207 0.94 -0.34 -18.11
N GLY A 208 0.89 -1.20 -19.14
CA GLY A 208 1.76 -1.11 -20.33
C GLY A 208 2.93 -2.09 -20.43
N ALA A 209 3.29 -2.82 -19.38
CA ALA A 209 4.55 -3.56 -19.36
C ALA A 209 4.49 -5.04 -19.78
N GLY A 210 3.38 -5.56 -20.33
CA GLY A 210 3.30 -6.97 -20.74
C GLY A 210 3.24 -8.00 -19.60
N ALA A 211 3.72 -7.60 -18.41
CA ALA A 211 3.90 -8.39 -17.20
C ALA A 211 3.56 -7.53 -15.97
N PHE A 212 3.44 -8.19 -14.82
CA PHE A 212 3.22 -7.56 -13.52
C PHE A 212 4.47 -6.77 -13.09
N VAL A 213 4.74 -5.64 -13.75
CA VAL A 213 5.85 -4.76 -13.36
C VAL A 213 5.31 -3.83 -12.28
N PRO A 214 5.84 -3.86 -11.05
CA PRO A 214 5.35 -3.00 -9.98
C PRO A 214 5.55 -1.53 -10.37
N ALA A 215 4.47 -0.75 -10.46
CA ALA A 215 4.57 0.68 -10.78
C ALA A 215 5.04 1.48 -9.59
N THR A 216 4.49 1.10 -8.45
CA THR A 216 4.59 1.72 -7.14
C THR A 216 4.11 0.64 -6.19
N MET A 217 4.81 0.37 -5.09
CA MET A 217 4.43 -0.70 -4.19
C MET A 217 3.88 -0.09 -2.90
N MET A 218 2.70 -0.53 -2.46
CA MET A 218 2.23 -0.20 -1.12
C MET A 218 3.03 -1.03 -0.14
N GLY A 219 3.78 -0.35 0.73
CA GLY A 219 4.66 -1.00 1.69
C GLY A 219 3.90 -1.57 2.88
N PRO A 220 4.50 -2.49 3.64
CA PRO A 220 3.97 -2.88 4.95
C PRO A 220 3.82 -1.69 5.90
N GLY A 221 4.64 -0.64 5.75
CA GLY A 221 4.51 0.61 6.49
C GLY A 221 3.16 1.30 6.26
N ASP A 222 2.72 1.42 5.01
CA ASP A 222 1.43 2.03 4.68
C ASP A 222 0.27 1.29 5.37
N ALA A 223 0.29 -0.04 5.32
CA ALA A 223 -0.71 -0.89 5.99
C ALA A 223 -0.69 -0.69 7.51
N LEU A 224 0.50 -0.58 8.11
CA LEU A 224 0.66 -0.32 9.54
C LEU A 224 0.04 1.02 9.93
N PHE A 225 0.40 2.11 9.27
CA PHE A 225 -0.07 3.44 9.64
C PHE A 225 -1.55 3.66 9.29
N MET A 226 -2.04 3.11 8.18
CA MET A 226 -3.47 3.08 7.90
C MET A 226 -4.24 2.33 8.99
N ALA A 227 -3.71 1.20 9.49
CA ALA A 227 -4.34 0.48 10.59
C ALA A 227 -4.32 1.27 11.90
N VAL A 228 -3.21 1.96 12.22
CA VAL A 228 -3.16 2.88 13.38
C VAL A 228 -4.28 3.91 13.29
N VAL A 229 -4.40 4.57 12.14
CA VAL A 229 -5.41 5.60 11.86
C VAL A 229 -6.82 5.03 11.96
N PHE A 230 -7.14 3.96 11.22
CA PHE A 230 -8.49 3.41 11.19
C PHE A 230 -8.89 2.84 12.55
N ALA A 231 -7.98 2.14 13.24
CA ALA A 231 -8.25 1.65 14.58
C ALA A 231 -8.49 2.79 15.57
N ALA A 232 -7.74 3.90 15.48
CA ALA A 232 -7.98 5.09 16.29
C ALA A 232 -9.33 5.75 15.95
N VAL A 233 -9.67 5.88 14.67
CA VAL A 233 -10.98 6.37 14.20
C VAL A 233 -12.12 5.55 14.78
N PHE A 234 -12.02 4.22 14.77
CA PHE A 234 -13.03 3.34 15.37
C PHE A 234 -13.07 3.38 16.90
N LYS A 235 -11.91 3.58 17.55
CA LYS A 235 -11.76 3.69 19.00
C LYS A 235 -12.41 4.97 19.53
N PHE A 236 -12.17 6.10 18.86
CA PHE A 236 -12.68 7.41 19.27
C PHE A 236 -14.08 7.72 18.74
N GLY A 237 -14.72 6.78 18.03
CA GLY A 237 -16.07 6.96 17.50
C GLY A 237 -16.15 8.02 16.38
N LEU A 238 -15.04 8.28 15.69
CA LEU A 238 -15.02 9.16 14.53
C LEU A 238 -15.75 8.49 13.34
N ASN A 239 -16.11 9.26 12.32
CA ASN A 239 -16.83 8.71 11.17
C ASN A 239 -15.89 7.87 10.28
N GLY A 240 -15.88 6.55 10.51
CA GLY A 240 -15.05 5.59 9.77
C GLY A 240 -15.28 5.62 8.26
N ARG A 241 -16.54 5.74 7.81
CA ARG A 241 -16.87 5.80 6.38
C ARG A 241 -16.32 7.06 5.72
N ARG A 242 -16.44 8.22 6.39
CA ARG A 242 -15.87 9.47 5.91
C ARG A 242 -14.35 9.37 5.81
N ASN A 243 -13.69 8.88 6.87
CA ASN A 243 -12.24 8.69 6.87
C ASN A 243 -11.79 7.75 5.74
N PHE A 244 -12.48 6.63 5.53
CA PHE A 244 -12.16 5.69 4.46
C PHE A 244 -12.15 6.38 3.09
N TRP A 245 -13.21 7.12 2.73
CA TRP A 245 -13.31 7.78 1.42
C TRP A 245 -12.29 8.90 1.24
N PHE A 246 -12.00 9.67 2.29
CA PHE A 246 -10.96 10.70 2.22
C PHE A 246 -9.58 10.09 2.03
N VAL A 247 -9.22 9.07 2.82
CA VAL A 247 -7.93 8.37 2.67
C VAL A 247 -7.84 7.76 1.28
N PHE A 248 -8.93 7.14 0.79
CA PHE A 248 -8.96 6.52 -0.51
C PHE A 248 -8.72 7.54 -1.63
N ALA A 249 -9.44 8.66 -1.59
CA ALA A 249 -9.29 9.72 -2.60
C ALA A 249 -7.87 10.30 -2.61
N PHE A 250 -7.31 10.64 -1.45
CA PHE A 250 -5.98 11.26 -1.35
C PHE A 250 -4.85 10.30 -1.70
N VAL A 251 -4.88 9.07 -1.17
CA VAL A 251 -3.85 8.08 -1.47
C VAL A 251 -3.90 7.69 -2.95
N THR A 252 -5.10 7.47 -3.51
CA THR A 252 -5.25 7.16 -4.95
C THR A 252 -4.75 8.32 -5.81
N ALA A 253 -5.14 9.57 -5.49
CA ALA A 253 -4.67 10.74 -6.23
C ALA A 253 -3.14 10.89 -6.17
N ALA A 254 -2.53 10.65 -5.00
CA ALA A 254 -1.08 10.66 -4.84
C ALA A 254 -0.40 9.56 -5.68
N MET A 255 -0.93 8.33 -5.66
CA MET A 255 -0.38 7.24 -6.48
C MET A 255 -0.49 7.54 -7.97
N LEU A 256 -1.61 8.10 -8.43
CA LEU A 256 -1.79 8.49 -9.84
C LEU A 256 -0.83 9.62 -10.23
N ALA A 257 -0.62 10.61 -9.36
CA ALA A 257 0.35 11.68 -9.61
C ALA A 257 1.78 11.15 -9.73
N VAL A 258 2.15 10.16 -8.91
CA VAL A 258 3.45 9.47 -9.03
C VAL A 258 3.53 8.68 -10.33
N GLN A 259 2.48 7.93 -10.67
CA GLN A 259 2.44 7.12 -11.90
C GLN A 259 2.53 7.98 -13.17
N MET A 260 1.97 9.18 -13.16
CA MET A 260 2.05 10.14 -14.26
C MET A 260 3.38 10.91 -14.31
N GLY A 261 4.29 10.69 -13.36
CA GLY A 261 5.57 11.42 -13.28
C GLY A 261 5.43 12.88 -12.83
N ILE A 262 4.24 13.31 -12.37
CA ILE A 262 4.02 14.66 -11.84
C ILE A 262 4.79 14.82 -10.51
N LEU A 263 4.80 13.76 -9.69
CA LEU A 263 5.50 13.71 -8.41
C LEU A 263 6.37 12.45 -8.34
N PRO A 264 7.65 12.49 -8.76
CA PRO A 264 8.46 11.28 -8.93
C PRO A 264 8.66 10.44 -7.66
N GLN A 265 8.52 11.01 -6.47
CA GLN A 265 8.68 10.32 -5.18
C GLN A 265 7.77 10.94 -4.09
N PHE A 266 6.45 10.77 -4.23
CA PHE A 266 5.52 11.27 -3.20
C PHE A 266 5.32 10.24 -2.07
N PRO A 267 5.61 10.57 -0.80
CA PRO A 267 5.35 9.66 0.32
C PRO A 267 3.85 9.48 0.58
N GLY A 268 3.40 8.22 0.61
CA GLY A 268 2.00 7.88 0.78
C GLY A 268 1.43 8.35 2.12
N LEU A 269 2.25 8.39 3.17
CA LEU A 269 1.79 8.76 4.51
C LEU A 269 1.51 10.27 4.65
N VAL A 270 2.09 11.10 3.79
CA VAL A 270 1.71 12.53 3.69
C VAL A 270 0.27 12.66 3.19
N ALA A 271 -0.11 11.90 2.15
CA ALA A 271 -1.49 11.87 1.66
C ALA A 271 -2.44 11.30 2.73
N LEU A 272 -2.04 10.24 3.44
CA LEU A 272 -2.80 9.68 4.55
C LEU A 272 -3.06 10.72 5.65
N ALA A 273 -2.01 11.43 6.10
CA ALA A 273 -2.12 12.44 7.14
C ALA A 273 -3.07 13.58 6.73
N ALA A 274 -2.90 14.12 5.52
CA ALA A 274 -3.77 15.16 4.97
C ALA A 274 -5.24 14.69 4.93
N ALA A 275 -5.48 13.47 4.45
CA ALA A 275 -6.82 12.90 4.36
C ALA A 275 -7.51 12.80 5.71
N VAL A 276 -6.81 12.32 6.74
CA VAL A 276 -7.37 12.14 8.09
C VAL A 276 -7.65 13.48 8.75
N VAL A 277 -6.74 14.45 8.59
CA VAL A 277 -6.93 15.80 9.13
C VAL A 277 -8.16 16.45 8.48
N LEU A 278 -8.28 16.41 7.15
CA LEU A 278 -9.42 16.98 6.43
C LEU A 278 -10.74 16.24 6.71
N ALA A 279 -10.70 14.91 6.86
CA ALA A 279 -11.87 14.12 7.19
C ALA A 279 -12.44 14.45 8.58
N ASN A 280 -11.61 14.94 9.51
CA ASN A 280 -12.01 15.17 10.90
C ASN A 280 -11.78 16.61 11.38
N TRP A 281 -11.54 17.57 10.49
CA TRP A 281 -11.18 18.95 10.83
C TRP A 281 -12.09 19.58 11.91
N GLY A 282 -13.40 19.37 11.84
CA GLY A 282 -14.36 19.89 12.82
C GLY A 282 -14.56 19.06 14.10
N GLN A 283 -13.89 17.91 14.24
CA GLN A 283 -14.02 17.01 15.40
C GLN A 283 -12.85 17.13 16.38
N PHE A 284 -11.73 17.74 15.97
CA PHE A 284 -10.62 18.06 16.84
C PHE A 284 -10.97 19.28 17.68
N ARG A 285 -11.06 19.11 18.99
CA ARG A 285 -11.23 20.21 19.96
C ARG A 285 -9.91 20.38 20.69
N LEU A 286 -8.95 20.98 20.00
CA LEU A 286 -7.62 21.23 20.56
C LEU A 286 -7.72 22.34 21.60
N THR A 287 -7.17 22.11 22.78
CA THR A 287 -6.89 23.19 23.73
C THR A 287 -5.87 24.15 23.12
N ARG A 288 -5.78 25.38 23.63
CA ARG A 288 -4.84 26.39 23.11
C ARG A 288 -3.38 25.88 23.14
N GLN A 289 -3.02 25.13 24.18
CA GLN A 289 -1.69 24.52 24.32
C GLN A 289 -1.46 23.40 23.30
N GLU A 290 -2.43 22.50 23.12
CA GLU A 290 -2.34 21.43 22.11
C GLU A 290 -2.25 22.00 20.70
N ASN A 291 -2.98 23.09 20.41
CA ASN A 291 -2.94 23.74 19.11
C ASN A 291 -1.56 24.34 18.82
N ILE A 292 -0.95 24.98 19.82
CA ILE A 292 0.42 25.52 19.70
C ILE A 292 1.42 24.37 19.51
N SER A 293 1.37 23.31 20.31
CA SER A 293 2.28 22.16 20.16
C SER A 293 2.11 21.48 18.80
N THR A 294 0.87 21.32 18.34
CA THR A 294 0.54 20.76 17.03
C THR A 294 1.07 21.65 15.91
N ALA A 295 0.87 22.97 16.01
CA ALA A 295 1.38 23.92 15.04
C ALA A 295 2.91 23.94 15.01
N ILE A 296 3.58 23.91 16.16
CA ILE A 296 5.05 23.86 16.24
C ILE A 296 5.58 22.58 15.60
N VAL A 297 5.01 21.41 15.92
CA VAL A 297 5.43 20.14 15.32
C VAL A 297 5.17 20.13 13.82
N GLY A 298 3.98 20.57 13.38
CA GLY A 298 3.64 20.69 11.97
C GLY A 298 4.56 21.67 11.23
N LEU A 299 4.88 22.81 11.84
CA LEU A 299 5.75 23.82 11.25
C LEU A 299 7.20 23.37 11.22
N ALA A 300 7.70 22.71 12.26
CA ALA A 300 9.03 22.09 12.26
C ALA A 300 9.14 21.00 11.19
N LEU A 301 8.07 20.24 10.97
CA LEU A 301 8.01 19.26 9.87
C LEU A 301 8.04 19.93 8.52
N VAL A 302 7.16 20.90 8.27
CA VAL A 302 7.14 21.62 6.99
C VAL A 302 8.44 22.37 6.74
N ALA A 303 9.04 22.98 7.77
CA ALA A 303 10.31 23.69 7.66
C ALA A 303 11.51 22.75 7.46
N SER A 304 11.44 21.51 7.94
CA SER A 304 12.50 20.53 7.71
C SER A 304 12.44 19.95 6.28
N LEU A 305 11.28 19.97 5.59
CA LEU A 305 11.15 19.47 4.22
C LEU A 305 12.12 20.15 3.22
N PRO A 306 12.21 21.50 3.10
CA PRO A 306 13.18 22.14 2.21
C PRO A 306 14.63 21.92 2.61
N LEU A 307 14.91 21.82 3.92
CA LEU A 307 16.26 21.59 4.43
C LEU A 307 16.74 20.18 4.07
N VAL A 308 15.88 19.18 4.29
CA VAL A 308 16.11 17.80 3.88
C VAL A 308 16.24 17.72 2.35
N TRP A 309 15.36 18.39 1.60
CA TRP A 309 15.45 18.44 0.14
C TRP A 309 16.73 19.10 -0.37
N ARG A 310 17.23 20.17 0.27
CA ARG A 310 18.47 20.85 -0.15
C ARG A 310 19.73 20.08 0.25
N LEU A 311 19.74 19.46 1.43
CA LEU A 311 20.91 18.71 1.92
C LEU A 311 21.03 17.34 1.25
N LEU A 312 19.90 16.75 0.83
CA LEU A 312 19.82 15.32 0.49
C LEU A 312 19.09 15.06 -0.82
N GLY A 313 18.58 16.09 -1.49
CA GLY A 313 18.07 15.99 -2.85
C GLY A 313 19.20 15.60 -3.82
N PRO A 314 18.88 14.91 -4.93
CA PRO A 314 19.88 14.44 -5.87
C PRO A 314 20.73 15.61 -6.34
N HIS A 315 21.96 15.69 -5.85
CA HIS A 315 22.99 16.50 -6.48
C HIS A 315 23.16 15.91 -7.88
N GLY A 316 22.77 16.69 -8.89
CA GLY A 316 22.80 16.24 -10.28
C GLY A 316 24.16 15.62 -10.60
N HIS A 317 24.15 14.32 -10.84
CA HIS A 317 25.19 13.58 -11.53
C HIS A 317 24.67 13.24 -12.91
#